data_AF-A0A6J8B8C2-F1
#
_entry.id   AF-A0A6J8B8C2-F1
#
_cell.length_a   1.000
_cell.length_b   1.000
_cell.length_c   1.000
_cell.angle_alpha   90.00
_cell.angle_beta   90.00
_cell.angle_gamma   90.00
#
_symmetry.space_group_name_H-M   'P 1'
#
loop_
_entity.id
_entity.type
_entity.pdbx_description
1 polymer ?
#
loop_
_entity_poly.entity_id
_entity_poly.type
_entity_poly.pdbx_seq_one_letter_code
_entity_poly.pdbx_strand_id
1 'polypeptide(L)'
;MCQHIVGTEDHVKQIRFLNVVRDNLSISKNQISITSGSFREGLEMRGSDLDIMIVVRNIEVYDVKPRLNQHTSYLSMDTDDVKPGFTQLRLEENCSKKILFERSVQIADKYYLSSTLWKHGNLPIGEMFRIHGPCISDKDELSDIVESLHCKTWVSSAKKKYLMSFSGMVAYNLLGVALRLLGDTESARQSFLQSAKINPDASRNFAVNRLLLMS
;
A
#
# COMPACT_ATOMS: atom_id res chain seq x y z
N MET A 1 -8.92 30.87 21.07
CA MET A 1 -7.72 30.26 21.68
C MET A 1 -6.77 29.85 20.57
N CYS A 2 -5.50 30.21 20.69
CA CYS A 2 -4.49 30.22 19.63
C CYS A 2 -4.34 28.89 18.88
N GLN A 3 -4.39 28.95 17.54
CA GLN A 3 -3.80 27.90 16.71
C GLN A 3 -2.28 28.00 16.86
N HIS A 4 -1.68 27.11 17.67
CA HIS A 4 -0.24 26.89 17.60
C HIS A 4 0.06 26.32 16.22
N ILE A 5 0.82 27.05 15.39
CA ILE A 5 1.30 26.56 14.10
C ILE A 5 2.32 25.46 14.41
N VAL A 6 1.91 24.19 14.28
CA VAL A 6 2.82 23.07 14.47
C VAL A 6 3.49 22.73 13.14
N GLY A 7 4.55 23.47 12.83
CA GLY A 7 5.43 23.21 11.69
C GLY A 7 4.89 23.62 10.31
N THR A 8 5.78 23.61 9.32
CA THR A 8 5.44 23.84 7.90
C THR A 8 5.08 22.51 7.23
N GLU A 9 4.53 22.55 6.02
CA GLU A 9 4.29 21.35 5.20
C GLU A 9 5.59 20.52 5.02
N ASP A 10 6.73 21.19 4.88
CA ASP A 10 8.02 20.53 4.75
C ASP A 10 8.47 19.84 6.05
N HIS A 11 8.16 20.41 7.21
CA HIS A 11 8.39 19.73 8.50
C HIS A 11 7.56 18.46 8.59
N VAL A 12 6.28 18.50 8.21
CA VAL A 12 5.41 17.31 8.20
C VAL A 12 5.95 16.25 7.23
N LYS A 13 6.43 16.64 6.05
CA LYS A 13 7.07 15.71 5.09
C LYS A 13 8.32 15.04 5.67
N GLN A 14 9.18 15.79 6.36
CA GLN A 14 10.37 15.26 7.02
C GLN A 14 10.00 14.29 8.14
N ILE A 15 9.01 14.63 8.97
CA ILE A 15 8.49 13.76 10.03
C ILE A 15 7.94 12.46 9.44
N ARG A 16 7.13 12.53 8.37
CA ARG A 16 6.60 11.35 7.67
C ARG A 16 7.72 10.45 7.13
N PHE A 17 8.76 11.04 6.53
CA PHE A 17 9.92 10.27 6.05
C PHE A 17 10.63 9.55 7.19
N LEU A 18 10.91 10.24 8.30
CA LEU A 18 11.55 9.65 9.49
C LEU A 18 10.69 8.54 10.10
N ASN A 19 9.37 8.70 10.12
CA ASN A 19 8.44 7.68 10.57
C ASN A 19 8.54 6.42 9.70
N VAL A 20 8.55 6.56 8.37
CA VAL A 20 8.72 5.42 7.46
C VAL A 20 10.04 4.70 7.69
N VAL A 21 11.14 5.43 7.89
CA VAL A 21 12.44 4.83 8.20
C VAL A 21 12.36 4.05 9.52
N ARG A 22 11.83 4.67 10.58
CA ARG A 22 11.67 4.05 11.90
C ARG A 22 10.81 2.79 11.85
N ASP A 23 9.67 2.85 11.17
CA ASP A 23 8.71 1.75 11.10
C ASP A 23 9.31 0.55 10.32
N ASN A 24 10.21 0.81 9.36
CA ASN A 24 10.98 -0.22 8.65
C ASN A 24 12.12 -0.85 9.48
N LEU A 25 12.54 -0.24 10.59
CA LEU A 25 13.51 -0.81 11.52
C LEU A 25 12.89 -1.82 12.51
N SER A 26 11.62 -2.21 12.30
CA SER A 26 10.94 -3.23 13.11
C SER A 26 11.77 -4.51 13.22
N ILE A 27 11.97 -4.96 14.46
CA ILE A 27 12.71 -6.19 14.81
C ILE A 27 11.89 -7.44 14.44
N SER A 28 10.56 -7.31 14.36
CA SER A 28 9.69 -8.46 14.08
C SER A 28 9.71 -8.84 12.60
N LYS A 29 10.06 -10.10 12.32
CA LYS A 29 10.03 -10.66 10.96
C LYS A 29 8.61 -10.91 10.45
N ASN A 30 7.64 -11.10 11.36
CA ASN A 30 6.29 -11.55 11.02
C ASN A 30 5.28 -10.41 10.88
N GLN A 31 5.57 -9.24 11.44
CA GLN A 31 4.69 -8.07 11.37
C GLN A 31 5.48 -6.77 11.39
N ILE A 32 4.91 -5.71 10.81
CA ILE A 32 5.38 -4.34 10.99
C ILE A 32 4.24 -3.49 11.54
N SER A 33 4.57 -2.62 12.48
CA SER A 33 3.68 -1.53 12.88
C SER A 33 4.03 -0.30 12.07
N ILE A 34 3.07 0.21 11.31
CA ILE A 34 3.15 1.50 10.64
C ILE A 34 2.31 2.47 11.45
N THR A 35 2.86 3.63 11.82
CA THR A 35 2.08 4.63 12.55
C THR A 35 1.84 5.88 11.70
N SER A 36 0.60 6.36 11.70
CA SER A 36 0.20 7.66 11.13
C SER A 36 -0.68 8.40 12.13
N GLY A 37 -1.51 9.31 11.66
CA GLY A 37 -2.38 10.11 12.51
C GLY A 37 -1.75 11.45 12.85
N SER A 38 -2.62 12.37 13.24
CA SER A 38 -2.27 13.76 13.49
C SER A 38 -1.21 13.90 14.60
N PHE A 39 -1.30 13.11 15.68
CA PHE A 39 -0.26 13.10 16.72
C PHE A 39 1.10 12.67 16.17
N ARG A 40 1.12 11.70 15.25
CA ARG A 40 2.38 11.19 14.67
C ARG A 40 3.01 12.17 13.69
N GLU A 41 2.22 13.09 13.18
CA GLU A 41 2.64 14.20 12.31
C GLU A 41 2.99 15.48 13.10
N GLY A 42 2.85 15.43 14.43
CA GLY A 42 3.15 16.54 15.34
C GLY A 42 1.96 17.45 15.61
N LEU A 43 0.79 17.20 15.04
CA LEU A 43 -0.41 18.01 15.26
C LEU A 43 -1.11 17.58 16.55
N GLU A 44 -1.08 18.44 17.57
CA GLU A 44 -1.79 18.23 18.83
C GLU A 44 -2.98 19.20 18.92
N MET A 45 -4.12 18.77 18.40
CA MET A 45 -5.38 19.51 18.36
C MET A 45 -6.51 18.68 18.97
N ARG A 46 -7.65 19.31 19.25
CA ARG A 46 -8.83 18.56 19.67
C ARG A 46 -9.27 17.61 18.55
N GLY A 47 -9.40 16.33 18.88
CA GLY A 47 -9.69 15.26 17.92
C GLY A 47 -8.46 14.71 17.22
N SER A 48 -7.26 15.10 17.66
CA SER A 48 -6.04 14.44 17.23
C SER A 48 -5.95 13.01 17.76
N ASP A 49 -5.34 12.16 16.95
CA ASP A 49 -5.33 10.71 17.06
C ASP A 49 -3.98 10.13 16.59
N LEU A 50 -3.75 8.88 17.00
CA LEU A 50 -2.65 8.05 16.57
C LEU A 50 -3.21 6.85 15.79
N ASP A 51 -2.93 6.79 14.50
CA ASP A 51 -3.25 5.61 13.71
C ASP A 51 -2.13 4.58 13.82
N ILE A 52 -2.50 3.32 14.01
CA ILE A 52 -1.60 2.19 14.06
C ILE A 52 -2.09 1.12 13.10
N MET A 53 -1.34 0.90 12.03
CA MET A 53 -1.56 -0.22 11.11
C MET A 53 -0.58 -1.35 11.43
N ILE A 54 -1.12 -2.48 11.88
CA ILE A 54 -0.38 -3.72 12.07
C ILE A 54 -0.40 -4.49 10.75
N VAL A 55 0.72 -4.48 10.04
CA VAL A 55 0.89 -5.16 8.76
C VAL A 55 1.45 -6.56 8.98
N VAL A 56 0.62 -7.57 8.75
CA VAL A 56 1.01 -8.97 8.82
C VAL A 56 1.82 -9.35 7.57
N ARG A 57 3.03 -9.88 7.78
CA ARG A 57 4.02 -10.19 6.72
C ARG A 57 4.20 -11.67 6.46
N ASN A 58 3.76 -12.52 7.38
CA ASN A 58 3.85 -13.98 7.23
C ASN A 58 2.69 -14.56 6.40
N ILE A 59 1.80 -13.73 5.85
CA ILE A 59 0.75 -14.13 4.90
C ILE A 59 1.04 -13.43 3.58
N GLU A 60 1.08 -14.21 2.50
CA GLU A 60 1.38 -13.68 1.19
C GLU A 60 0.08 -13.39 0.45
N VAL A 61 -0.05 -12.16 -0.06
CA VAL A 61 -1.17 -11.72 -0.88
C VAL A 61 -0.65 -11.26 -2.23
N TYR A 62 -1.30 -11.69 -3.31
CA TYR A 62 -0.92 -11.40 -4.68
C TYR A 62 -2.13 -10.94 -5.52
N ASP A 63 -1.89 -9.98 -6.41
CA ASP A 63 -2.88 -9.55 -7.42
C ASP A 63 -2.93 -10.52 -8.60
N VAL A 64 -1.75 -10.95 -9.03
CA VAL A 64 -1.58 -11.88 -10.14
C VAL A 64 -1.05 -13.18 -9.58
N LYS A 65 -1.65 -14.30 -10.02
CA LYS A 65 -1.22 -15.64 -9.62
C LYS A 65 0.30 -15.77 -9.76
N PRO A 66 1.04 -15.89 -8.65
CA PRO A 66 2.49 -15.96 -8.70
C PRO A 66 2.93 -17.33 -9.22
N ARG A 67 4.11 -17.39 -9.87
CA ARG A 67 4.76 -18.66 -10.19
C ARG A 67 5.40 -19.22 -8.91
N LEU A 68 4.59 -19.76 -8.02
CA LEU A 68 5.05 -20.35 -6.77
C LEU A 68 5.22 -21.87 -6.90
N ASN A 69 6.07 -22.40 -6.03
CA ASN A 69 6.16 -23.83 -5.81
C ASN A 69 4.83 -24.32 -5.21
N GLN A 70 4.45 -25.57 -5.46
CA GLN A 70 3.14 -26.14 -5.09
C GLN A 70 2.79 -26.08 -3.58
N HIS A 71 3.74 -25.72 -2.71
CA HIS A 71 3.59 -25.73 -1.25
C HIS A 71 3.41 -24.35 -0.61
N THR A 72 3.38 -23.27 -1.42
CA THR A 72 3.24 -21.92 -0.86
C THR A 72 1.77 -21.53 -0.76
N SER A 73 1.31 -21.31 0.47
CA SER A 73 -0.03 -20.84 0.77
C SER A 73 -0.13 -19.32 0.65
N TYR A 74 -0.94 -18.85 -0.29
CA TYR A 74 -1.16 -17.42 -0.54
C TYR A 74 -2.65 -17.10 -0.74
N LEU A 75 -2.98 -15.82 -0.61
CA LEU A 75 -4.28 -15.26 -0.97
C LEU A 75 -4.16 -14.55 -2.33
N SER A 76 -5.09 -14.81 -3.24
CA SER A 76 -5.20 -14.02 -4.48
C SER A 76 -6.24 -12.91 -4.30
N MET A 77 -5.94 -11.72 -4.81
CA MET A 77 -6.95 -10.67 -4.94
C MET A 77 -7.86 -10.97 -6.13
N ASP A 78 -9.16 -10.91 -5.87
CA ASP A 78 -10.23 -11.03 -6.85
C ASP A 78 -10.88 -9.64 -6.94
N THR A 79 -10.60 -8.93 -8.02
CA THR A 79 -10.92 -7.49 -8.18
C THR A 79 -11.97 -7.20 -9.24
N ASP A 80 -12.43 -8.22 -9.97
CA ASP A 80 -13.17 -8.00 -11.22
C ASP A 80 -14.63 -7.56 -10.98
N ASP A 81 -15.23 -7.97 -9.85
CA ASP A 81 -16.66 -7.72 -9.52
C ASP A 81 -16.87 -6.98 -8.18
N VAL A 82 -15.90 -6.18 -7.74
CA VAL A 82 -15.96 -5.45 -6.46
C VAL A 82 -16.09 -3.95 -6.65
N LYS A 83 -16.83 -3.31 -5.72
CA LYS A 83 -16.98 -1.84 -5.67
C LYS A 83 -15.59 -1.17 -5.63
N PRO A 84 -15.39 -0.01 -6.29
CA PRO A 84 -14.14 0.75 -6.19
C PRO A 84 -13.71 0.95 -4.72
N GLY A 85 -12.44 0.64 -4.45
CA GLY A 85 -11.87 0.69 -3.09
C GLY A 85 -11.98 -0.61 -2.29
N PHE A 86 -12.60 -1.66 -2.84
CA PHE A 86 -12.72 -2.97 -2.21
C PHE A 86 -12.01 -4.06 -3.05
N THR A 87 -11.61 -5.14 -2.39
CA THR A 87 -11.09 -6.35 -3.01
C THR A 87 -11.56 -7.56 -2.22
N GLN A 88 -11.74 -8.69 -2.90
CA GLN A 88 -11.94 -9.98 -2.24
C GLN A 88 -10.61 -10.72 -2.19
N LEU A 89 -10.33 -11.38 -1.06
CA LEU A 89 -9.13 -12.21 -0.91
C LEU A 89 -9.56 -13.67 -0.97
N ARG A 90 -9.20 -14.35 -2.04
CA ARG A 90 -9.51 -15.77 -2.23
C ARG A 90 -8.37 -16.65 -1.71
N LEU A 91 -8.75 -17.68 -0.98
CA LEU A 91 -7.87 -18.73 -0.52
C LEU A 91 -7.68 -19.75 -1.65
N GLU A 92 -6.43 -19.97 -2.05
CA GLU A 92 -6.11 -20.95 -3.08
C GLU A 92 -5.93 -22.35 -2.47
N GLU A 93 -6.20 -23.39 -3.27
CA GLU A 93 -6.37 -24.79 -2.84
C GLU A 93 -5.20 -25.35 -2.00
N ASN A 94 -3.99 -24.81 -2.16
CA ASN A 94 -2.78 -25.24 -1.44
C ASN A 94 -2.52 -24.45 -0.14
N CYS A 95 -3.57 -23.96 0.52
CA CYS A 95 -3.39 -23.33 1.81
C CYS A 95 -3.13 -24.36 2.91
N SER A 96 -2.07 -24.17 3.69
CA SER A 96 -1.68 -24.97 4.86
C SER A 96 -1.85 -24.20 6.17
N LYS A 97 -2.20 -22.90 6.10
CA LYS A 97 -2.35 -22.03 7.27
C LYS A 97 -3.76 -22.15 7.84
N LYS A 98 -3.88 -22.90 8.94
CA LYS A 98 -5.14 -23.12 9.68
C LYS A 98 -5.91 -21.82 9.94
N ILE A 99 -5.22 -20.75 10.35
CA ILE A 99 -5.82 -19.44 10.61
C ILE A 99 -6.56 -18.85 9.40
N LEU A 100 -6.09 -19.11 8.18
CA LEU A 100 -6.76 -18.60 6.98
C LEU A 100 -8.07 -19.35 6.73
N PHE A 101 -8.11 -20.67 6.95
CA PHE A 101 -9.35 -21.44 6.84
C PHE A 101 -10.38 -21.04 7.91
N GLU A 102 -9.94 -20.91 9.17
CA GLU A 102 -10.82 -20.53 10.28
C GLU A 102 -11.45 -19.13 10.10
N ARG A 103 -10.81 -18.27 9.29
CA ARG A 103 -11.28 -16.89 9.02
C ARG A 103 -11.82 -16.71 7.60
N SER A 104 -12.03 -17.80 6.86
CA SER A 104 -12.61 -17.76 5.52
C SER A 104 -14.05 -18.25 5.51
N VAL A 105 -14.80 -17.85 4.48
CA VAL A 105 -16.16 -18.28 4.20
C VAL A 105 -16.23 -18.87 2.80
N GLN A 106 -17.05 -19.91 2.61
CA GLN A 106 -17.24 -20.54 1.31
C GLN A 106 -18.35 -19.83 0.54
N ILE A 107 -18.08 -19.41 -0.69
CA ILE A 107 -19.02 -18.77 -1.62
C ILE A 107 -18.82 -19.40 -2.99
N ALA A 108 -19.84 -20.06 -3.54
CA ALA A 108 -19.81 -20.70 -4.86
C ALA A 108 -18.55 -21.59 -5.06
N ASP A 109 -18.33 -22.52 -4.13
CA ASP A 109 -17.20 -23.47 -4.10
C ASP A 109 -15.79 -22.86 -3.98
N LYS A 110 -15.70 -21.55 -3.72
CA LYS A 110 -14.45 -20.84 -3.45
C LYS A 110 -14.41 -20.36 -2.00
N TYR A 111 -13.23 -20.33 -1.41
CA TYR A 111 -13.02 -19.82 -0.06
C TYR A 111 -12.51 -18.38 -0.11
N TYR A 112 -13.16 -17.48 0.61
CA TYR A 112 -12.81 -16.07 0.69
C TYR A 112 -12.53 -15.66 2.13
N LEU A 113 -11.45 -14.91 2.35
CA LEU A 113 -11.13 -14.38 3.67
C LEU A 113 -12.20 -13.36 4.08
N SER A 114 -12.83 -13.59 5.23
CA SER A 114 -13.80 -12.67 5.79
C SER A 114 -13.08 -11.59 6.60
N SER A 115 -13.18 -10.34 6.17
CA SER A 115 -12.64 -9.19 6.91
C SER A 115 -13.24 -9.09 8.33
N THR A 116 -14.51 -9.46 8.49
CA THR A 116 -15.19 -9.50 9.78
C THR A 116 -14.58 -10.57 10.69
N LEU A 117 -14.43 -11.81 10.22
CA LEU A 117 -13.83 -12.88 11.03
C LEU A 117 -12.35 -12.59 11.32
N TRP A 118 -11.62 -12.04 10.34
CA TRP A 118 -10.24 -11.61 10.50
C TRP A 118 -10.10 -10.62 11.66
N LYS A 119 -10.88 -9.53 11.62
CA LYS A 119 -10.90 -8.50 12.66
C LYS A 119 -11.23 -9.07 14.04
N HIS A 120 -12.26 -9.91 14.12
CA HIS A 120 -12.80 -10.35 15.42
C HIS A 120 -11.90 -11.29 16.22
N GLY A 121 -11.06 -12.08 15.56
CA GLY A 121 -10.21 -13.01 16.29
C GLY A 121 -8.72 -12.67 16.27
N ASN A 122 -8.35 -11.48 15.79
CA ASN A 122 -6.95 -11.02 15.85
C ASN A 122 -6.78 -9.73 16.67
N LEU A 123 -7.80 -8.87 16.72
CA LEU A 123 -7.75 -7.68 17.55
C LEU A 123 -8.29 -7.97 18.96
N PRO A 124 -7.72 -7.37 20.02
CA PRO A 124 -8.23 -7.52 21.38
C PRO A 124 -9.56 -6.79 21.50
N ILE A 125 -10.66 -7.50 21.26
CA ILE A 125 -12.00 -6.95 21.46
C ILE A 125 -12.38 -7.16 22.92
N GLY A 126 -12.32 -6.08 23.70
CA GLY A 126 -12.86 -6.00 25.05
C GLY A 126 -13.75 -4.77 25.21
N GLU A 127 -14.39 -4.60 26.36
CA GLU A 127 -15.26 -3.44 26.66
C GLU A 127 -14.55 -2.08 26.56
N MET A 128 -13.22 -2.08 26.41
CA MET A 128 -12.39 -0.89 26.22
C MET A 128 -12.23 -0.42 24.78
N PHE A 129 -12.70 -1.20 23.81
CA PHE A 129 -12.48 -0.89 22.41
C PHE A 129 -13.79 -0.73 21.64
N ARG A 130 -13.89 0.33 20.85
CA ARG A 130 -15.00 0.58 19.93
C ARG A 130 -14.60 0.14 18.54
N ILE A 131 -15.40 -0.72 17.93
CA ILE A 131 -15.20 -1.12 16.54
C ILE A 131 -15.85 -0.08 15.62
N HIS A 132 -15.11 0.46 14.66
CA HIS A 132 -15.65 1.32 13.60
C HIS A 132 -14.94 1.08 12.27
N GLY A 133 -15.71 0.84 11.21
CA GLY A 133 -15.14 0.48 9.90
C GLY A 133 -14.13 -0.69 10.01
N PRO A 134 -12.92 -0.54 9.44
CA PRO A 134 -11.86 -1.54 9.57
C PRO A 134 -11.09 -1.47 10.91
N CYS A 135 -11.23 -0.38 11.66
CA CYS A 135 -10.42 -0.08 12.84
C CYS A 135 -11.13 -0.49 14.15
N ILE A 136 -10.34 -0.54 15.21
CA ILE A 136 -10.81 -0.41 16.59
C ILE A 136 -10.18 0.83 17.21
N SER A 137 -10.95 1.56 18.02
CA SER A 137 -10.43 2.66 18.83
C SER A 137 -10.44 2.32 20.30
N ASP A 138 -9.54 2.90 21.07
CA ASP A 138 -9.70 2.98 22.52
C ASP A 138 -10.92 3.85 22.91
N LYS A 139 -11.29 3.83 24.20
CA LYS A 139 -12.46 4.58 24.70
C LYS A 139 -12.34 6.10 24.49
N ASP A 140 -11.11 6.60 24.53
CA ASP A 140 -10.82 8.02 24.42
C ASP A 140 -10.65 8.49 22.96
N GLU A 141 -10.74 7.56 22.00
CA GLU A 141 -10.53 7.78 20.56
C GLU A 141 -9.18 8.46 20.26
N LEU A 142 -8.16 8.15 21.07
CA LEU A 142 -6.79 8.66 20.93
C LEU A 142 -5.95 7.78 20.01
N SER A 143 -6.38 6.53 19.82
CA SER A 143 -5.71 5.60 18.92
C SER A 143 -6.68 4.76 18.10
N ASP A 144 -6.38 4.65 16.80
CA ASP A 144 -7.07 3.78 15.86
C ASP A 144 -6.13 2.65 15.45
N ILE A 145 -6.56 1.40 15.66
CA ILE A 145 -5.76 0.21 15.36
C ILE A 145 -6.45 -0.58 14.26
N VAL A 146 -5.69 -0.92 13.22
CA VAL A 146 -6.15 -1.78 12.12
C VAL A 146 -5.12 -2.86 11.80
N GLU A 147 -5.59 -4.07 11.55
CA GLU A 147 -4.76 -5.11 10.95
C GLU A 147 -4.89 -5.10 9.43
N SER A 148 -3.74 -5.24 8.76
CA SER A 148 -3.64 -5.24 7.31
C SER A 148 -2.78 -6.39 6.82
N LEU A 149 -3.08 -6.90 5.63
CA LEU A 149 -2.29 -7.91 4.96
C LEU A 149 -1.42 -7.25 3.89
N HIS A 150 -0.13 -7.52 3.92
CA HIS A 150 0.79 -6.95 2.94
C HIS A 150 0.65 -7.64 1.58
N CYS A 151 0.17 -6.90 0.58
CA CYS A 151 0.27 -7.34 -0.80
C CYS A 151 1.68 -7.15 -1.35
N LYS A 152 2.25 -8.20 -1.93
CA LYS A 152 3.60 -8.16 -2.55
C LYS A 152 3.62 -7.41 -3.88
N THR A 153 2.46 -7.20 -4.49
CA THR A 153 2.31 -6.53 -5.79
C THR A 153 1.33 -5.37 -5.70
N TRP A 154 1.55 -4.32 -6.47
CA TRP A 154 0.52 -3.31 -6.65
C TRP A 154 -0.69 -3.92 -7.35
N VAL A 155 -1.90 -3.67 -6.84
CA VAL A 155 -3.14 -4.03 -7.53
C VAL A 155 -3.16 -3.36 -8.91
N SER A 156 -3.58 -4.10 -9.93
CA SER A 156 -3.51 -3.68 -11.33
C SER A 156 -4.22 -2.33 -11.58
N SER A 157 -5.33 -2.07 -10.87
CA SER A 157 -6.05 -0.80 -10.92
C SER A 157 -5.23 0.38 -10.35
N ALA A 158 -4.59 0.21 -9.20
CA ALA A 158 -3.73 1.22 -8.59
C ALA A 158 -2.45 1.43 -9.40
N LYS A 159 -1.85 0.34 -9.91
CA LYS A 159 -0.69 0.40 -10.80
C LYS A 159 -1.02 1.21 -12.04
N LYS A 160 -2.15 0.94 -12.70
CA LYS A 160 -2.61 1.72 -13.87
C LYS A 160 -2.78 3.19 -13.52
N LYS A 161 -3.43 3.52 -12.40
CA LYS A 161 -3.61 4.91 -11.97
C LYS A 161 -2.28 5.61 -11.68
N TYR A 162 -1.36 4.95 -10.99
CA TYR A 162 -0.02 5.48 -10.72
C TYR A 162 0.76 5.72 -12.00
N LEU A 163 0.77 4.74 -12.92
CA LEU A 163 1.46 4.85 -14.20
C LEU A 163 0.88 5.95 -15.10
N MET A 164 -0.38 6.36 -14.88
CA MET A 164 -1.01 7.48 -15.59
C MET A 164 -0.92 8.82 -14.84
N SER A 165 -0.23 8.87 -13.70
CA SER A 165 -0.07 10.08 -12.89
C SER A 165 1.21 10.85 -13.24
N PHE A 166 1.35 12.07 -12.72
CA PHE A 166 2.61 12.83 -12.80
C PHE A 166 3.79 12.05 -12.23
N SER A 167 3.61 11.34 -11.11
CA SER A 167 4.63 10.47 -10.53
C SER A 167 5.01 9.32 -11.46
N GLY A 168 4.04 8.74 -12.17
CA GLY A 168 4.26 7.73 -13.20
C GLY A 168 5.09 8.26 -14.37
N MET A 169 4.77 9.47 -14.84
CA MET A 169 5.53 10.17 -15.88
C MET A 169 6.99 10.40 -15.46
N VAL A 170 7.23 10.86 -14.23
CA VAL A 170 8.58 11.07 -13.68
C VAL A 170 9.32 9.74 -13.57
N ALA A 171 8.66 8.68 -13.07
CA ALA A 171 9.25 7.36 -12.95
C ALA A 171 9.70 6.79 -14.30
N TYR A 172 8.87 6.90 -15.35
CA TYR A 172 9.24 6.48 -16.70
C TYR A 172 10.42 7.28 -17.27
N ASN A 173 10.48 8.59 -17.00
CA ASN A 173 11.62 9.41 -17.43
C ASN A 173 12.93 9.00 -16.73
N LEU A 174 12.89 8.77 -15.41
CA LEU A 174 14.06 8.31 -14.64
C LEU A 174 14.52 6.91 -15.08
N LEU A 175 13.57 6.00 -15.32
CA LEU A 175 13.87 4.67 -15.84
C LEU A 175 14.54 4.74 -17.22
N GLY A 176 14.04 5.61 -18.12
CA GLY A 176 14.67 5.85 -19.42
C GLY A 176 16.10 6.33 -19.31
N VAL A 177 16.40 7.25 -18.38
CA VAL A 177 17.77 7.71 -18.11
C VAL A 177 18.65 6.56 -17.60
N ALA A 178 18.17 5.78 -16.65
CA ALA A 178 18.91 4.66 -16.08
C ALA A 178 19.23 3.58 -17.12
N LEU A 179 18.24 3.16 -17.91
CA LEU A 179 18.41 2.16 -18.98
C LEU A 179 19.41 2.62 -20.04
N ARG A 180 19.38 3.91 -20.41
CA ARG A 180 20.36 4.48 -21.34
C ARG A 180 21.78 4.44 -20.78
N LEU A 181 21.96 4.78 -19.50
CA LEU A 181 23.26 4.69 -18.83
C LEU A 181 23.78 3.24 -18.79
N LEU A 182 22.88 2.25 -18.78
CA LEU A 182 23.18 0.83 -18.86
C LEU A 182 23.37 0.32 -20.31
N GLY A 183 23.22 1.18 -21.32
CA GLY A 183 23.37 0.82 -22.73
C GLY A 183 22.14 0.19 -23.39
N ASP A 184 21.03 0.03 -22.66
CA ASP A 184 19.76 -0.46 -23.20
C ASP A 184 18.94 0.69 -23.81
N THR A 185 19.35 1.10 -25.00
CA THR A 185 18.80 2.27 -25.70
C THR A 185 17.35 2.08 -26.16
N GLU A 186 16.96 0.86 -26.55
CA GLU A 186 15.59 0.60 -27.01
C GLU A 186 14.60 0.62 -25.84
N SER A 187 14.91 -0.03 -24.72
CA SER A 187 14.05 0.04 -23.53
C SER A 187 13.98 1.46 -22.95
N ALA A 188 15.09 2.21 -23.05
CA ALA A 188 15.11 3.63 -22.67
C ALA A 188 14.15 4.46 -23.54
N ARG A 189 14.18 4.28 -24.86
CA ARG A 189 13.28 4.95 -25.82
C ARG A 189 11.81 4.66 -25.51
N GLN A 190 11.47 3.40 -25.26
CA GLN A 190 10.11 3.01 -24.89
C GLN A 190 9.66 3.68 -23.58
N SER A 191 10.55 3.77 -22.60
CA SER A 191 10.27 4.43 -21.32
C SER A 191 10.01 5.94 -21.50
N PHE A 192 10.80 6.63 -22.33
CA PHE A 192 10.57 8.05 -22.64
C PHE A 192 9.26 8.27 -23.39
N LEU A 193 8.92 7.42 -24.37
CA LEU A 193 7.64 7.49 -25.07
C LEU A 193 6.46 7.32 -24.12
N GLN A 194 6.58 6.43 -23.14
CA GLN A 194 5.53 6.22 -22.15
C GLN A 194 5.37 7.43 -21.23
N SER A 195 6.47 8.09 -20.85
CA SER A 195 6.44 9.37 -20.11
C SER A 195 5.71 10.46 -20.92
N ALA A 196 6.06 10.63 -22.20
CA ALA A 196 5.44 11.62 -23.08
C ALA A 196 3.94 11.39 -23.34
N LYS A 197 3.49 10.13 -23.39
CA LYS A 197 2.06 9.78 -23.53
C LYS A 197 1.21 10.25 -22.35
N ILE A 198 1.76 10.29 -21.14
CA ILE A 198 1.00 10.62 -19.92
C ILE A 198 0.72 12.13 -19.86
N ASN A 199 1.71 12.96 -20.16
CA ASN A 199 1.54 14.40 -20.25
C ASN A 199 2.50 14.98 -21.30
N PRO A 200 2.05 15.17 -22.55
CA PRO A 200 2.88 15.67 -23.64
C PRO A 200 3.51 17.04 -23.35
N ASP A 201 2.81 17.93 -22.63
CA ASP A 201 3.28 19.29 -22.36
C ASP A 201 4.29 19.34 -21.21
N ALA A 202 4.06 18.57 -20.14
CA ALA A 202 5.03 18.45 -19.05
C ALA A 202 6.29 17.69 -19.49
N SER A 203 6.16 16.71 -20.40
CA SER A 203 7.29 15.95 -20.95
C SER A 203 8.32 16.82 -21.68
N ARG A 204 7.92 18.03 -22.13
CA ARG A 204 8.83 18.97 -22.78
C ARG A 204 9.94 19.49 -21.85
N ASN A 205 9.72 19.48 -20.55
CA ASN A 205 10.67 19.92 -19.53
C ASN A 205 11.59 18.79 -19.03
N PHE A 206 11.32 17.54 -19.42
CA PHE A 206 12.13 16.37 -19.05
C PHE A 206 13.12 16.00 -20.16
N ALA A 207 14.08 15.12 -19.83
CA ALA A 207 15.20 14.70 -20.70
C ALA A 207 14.78 14.21 -22.10
N VAL A 208 13.50 13.86 -22.29
CA VAL A 208 12.84 13.51 -23.56
C VAL A 208 13.18 14.50 -24.69
N ASN A 209 13.18 15.81 -24.42
CA ASN A 209 13.45 16.82 -25.45
C ASN A 209 14.93 17.01 -25.79
N ARG A 210 15.86 16.64 -24.90
CA ARG A 210 17.30 16.64 -25.24
C ARG A 210 17.67 15.52 -26.21
N LEU A 211 16.87 14.46 -26.28
CA LEU A 211 17.14 13.26 -27.07
C LEU A 211 16.47 13.27 -28.44
N LEU A 212 15.29 13.87 -28.58
CA LEU A 212 14.63 14.03 -29.89
C LEU A 212 15.27 15.10 -30.80
N LEU A 213 16.15 15.96 -30.24
CA LEU A 213 16.86 17.00 -30.97
C LEU A 213 18.31 16.61 -31.36
N MET A 214 18.73 15.37 -31.10
CA MET A 214 20.07 14.85 -31.44
C MET A 214 20.06 13.66 -32.39
N SER A 215 18.93 13.37 -33.04
CA SER A 215 18.82 12.46 -34.19
C SER A 215 18.69 13.23 -35.48
#